data_AF-A0A9W6YPF7-F1
#
_entry.id   AF-A0A9W6YPF7-F1
#
_cell.length_a   1.000
_cell.length_b   1.000
_cell.length_c   1.000
_cell.angle_alpha   90.00
_cell.angle_beta   90.00
_cell.angle_gamma   90.00
#
_symmetry.space_group_name_H-M   'P 1'
#
loop_
_entity.id
_entity.type
_entity.pdbx_description
1 polymer ?
#
loop_
_entity_poly.entity_id
_entity_poly.type
_entity_poly.pdbx_seq_one_letter_code
_entity_poly.pdbx_strand_id
1 'polypeptide(L)'
;MSSGFSYPKPIFSSPIYNPVFFLTLDASGYLTYDYAQTLYLAKNDYRLTYITGTTPGTATQVVALIPGTNNDISGIGALSCTSLTGSSVSSAPTYVLSITPGTAANNKALVLDGSGSIGTITSLTATSMTGTLQTGAQTNITSVGTLSNLTLSTVNTGLQTPNIKFWNSVSSSYDNFVRSYYVGVVEGGAVAQKALIADANKDVGSIRNLTCTGAFTASTSVSTPSITTDTITKSGTLSTTPTTLNINPTTLQIQGTTLTTTATELNDLNGCISTATELNYNHLATLGTFQI
;
A
#
# COMPACT_ATOMS: atom_id res chain seq x y z
N MET A 1 93.54 -23.43 -74.36
CA MET A 1 93.20 -22.01 -74.62
C MET A 1 91.72 -21.85 -74.30
N SER A 2 91.42 -21.22 -73.17
CA SER A 2 90.07 -20.95 -72.68
C SER A 2 89.50 -19.77 -73.48
N SER A 3 88.40 -19.98 -74.20
CA SER A 3 87.68 -18.92 -74.89
C SER A 3 86.69 -18.28 -73.92
N GLY A 4 87.06 -17.13 -73.38
CA GLY A 4 86.18 -16.30 -72.56
C GLY A 4 85.08 -15.67 -73.40
N PHE A 5 83.83 -15.96 -73.08
CA PHE A 5 82.70 -15.14 -73.52
C PHE A 5 82.64 -13.87 -72.66
N SER A 6 82.72 -12.71 -73.30
CA SER A 6 82.59 -11.40 -72.69
C SER A 6 81.13 -10.93 -72.74
N TYR A 7 80.62 -10.47 -71.60
CA TYR A 7 79.30 -9.87 -71.38
C TYR A 7 79.26 -8.40 -71.90
N PRO A 8 78.09 -7.80 -72.20
CA PRO A 8 77.06 -7.52 -71.19
C PRO A 8 75.82 -8.41 -71.32
N LYS A 9 75.18 -8.65 -70.18
CA LYS A 9 74.10 -9.63 -70.03
C LYS A 9 72.84 -9.25 -70.79
N PRO A 10 72.09 -10.23 -71.36
CA PRO A 10 70.73 -9.96 -71.81
C PRO A 10 69.91 -9.51 -70.60
N ILE A 11 69.47 -8.26 -70.59
CA ILE A 11 68.55 -7.74 -69.59
C ILE A 11 67.16 -7.86 -70.20
N PHE A 12 66.40 -8.88 -69.80
CA PHE A 12 64.97 -8.93 -70.10
C PHE A 12 64.26 -8.07 -69.05
N SER A 13 63.81 -6.87 -69.43
CA SER A 13 62.84 -6.12 -68.63
C SER A 13 61.45 -6.71 -68.88
N SER A 14 60.97 -7.53 -67.96
CA SER A 14 59.55 -7.88 -67.94
C SER A 14 58.78 -6.80 -67.16
N PRO A 15 57.65 -6.29 -67.68
CA PRO A 15 56.86 -5.28 -66.99
C PRO A 15 56.16 -5.81 -65.72
N ILE A 16 56.19 -7.14 -65.49
CA ILE A 16 55.54 -7.81 -64.36
C ILE A 16 56.49 -8.72 -63.55
N TYR A 17 57.76 -8.84 -63.97
CA TYR A 17 58.77 -9.65 -63.27
C TYR A 17 60.12 -8.92 -63.29
N ASN A 18 60.72 -8.70 -62.11
CA ASN A 18 62.16 -8.45 -61.99
C ASN A 18 62.82 -9.76 -61.55
N PRO A 19 63.18 -10.68 -62.47
CA PRO A 19 63.81 -11.92 -62.07
C PRO A 19 65.24 -11.61 -61.63
N VAL A 20 65.47 -11.61 -60.32
CA VAL A 20 66.81 -11.83 -59.80
C VAL A 20 67.10 -13.31 -60.09
N PHE A 21 67.81 -13.58 -61.19
CA PHE A 21 68.23 -14.94 -61.51
C PHE A 21 69.51 -15.27 -60.77
N PHE A 22 69.58 -16.47 -60.20
CA PHE A 22 70.82 -17.02 -59.69
C PHE A 22 71.39 -17.98 -60.74
N LEU A 23 72.59 -17.67 -61.23
CA LEU A 23 73.35 -18.57 -62.08
C LEU A 23 74.36 -19.29 -61.22
N THR A 24 74.30 -20.61 -61.19
CA THR A 24 75.27 -21.43 -60.47
C THR A 24 75.90 -22.40 -61.47
N LEU A 25 77.22 -22.36 -61.57
CA LEU A 25 77.96 -23.34 -62.37
C LEU A 25 78.01 -24.63 -61.56
N ASP A 26 77.40 -25.69 -62.07
CA ASP A 26 77.50 -26.98 -61.41
C ASP A 26 78.91 -27.57 -61.58
N ALA A 27 79.24 -28.58 -60.76
CA ALA A 27 80.56 -29.21 -60.78
C ALA A 27 80.88 -29.93 -62.11
N SER A 28 79.90 -30.08 -63.01
CA SER A 28 80.05 -30.67 -64.34
C SER A 28 80.27 -29.62 -65.43
N GLY A 29 80.32 -28.33 -65.07
CA GLY A 29 80.60 -27.22 -65.98
C GLY A 29 79.38 -26.70 -66.74
N TYR A 30 78.17 -27.11 -66.37
CA TYR A 30 76.94 -26.55 -66.92
C TYR A 30 76.40 -25.42 -66.05
N LEU A 31 75.90 -24.36 -66.69
CA LEU A 31 75.22 -23.26 -66.00
C LEU A 31 73.79 -23.69 -65.66
N THR A 32 73.51 -23.87 -64.37
CA THR A 32 72.15 -24.09 -63.88
C THR A 32 71.50 -22.73 -63.60
N TYR A 33 70.34 -22.50 -64.21
CA TYR A 33 69.54 -21.29 -64.05
C TYR A 33 68.39 -21.56 -63.08
N ASP A 34 68.32 -20.82 -61.97
CA ASP A 34 67.23 -20.94 -61.01
C ASP A 34 66.44 -19.63 -60.86
N TYR A 35 65.12 -19.72 -60.93
CA TYR A 35 64.21 -18.55 -60.92
C TYR A 35 63.89 -18.17 -59.47
N ALA A 36 64.38 -17.03 -58.97
CA ALA A 36 63.88 -16.48 -57.72
C ALA A 36 62.50 -15.83 -57.95
N GLN A 37 61.43 -16.56 -57.65
CA GLN A 37 60.06 -16.07 -57.79
C GLN A 37 59.73 -15.09 -56.65
N THR A 38 60.11 -13.82 -56.77
CA THR A 38 59.51 -12.75 -55.94
C THR A 38 58.50 -11.98 -56.78
N LEU A 39 57.23 -12.29 -56.56
CA LEU A 39 56.11 -11.72 -57.30
C LEU A 39 55.76 -10.32 -56.75
N TYR A 40 56.22 -9.27 -57.42
CA TYR A 40 55.81 -7.89 -57.14
C TYR A 40 54.61 -7.53 -58.01
N LEU A 41 53.42 -7.51 -57.41
CA LEU A 41 52.18 -7.11 -58.07
C LEU A 41 52.09 -5.58 -58.12
N ALA A 42 51.99 -5.00 -59.31
CA ALA A 42 51.72 -3.57 -59.45
C ALA A 42 50.28 -3.25 -58.98
N LYS A 43 50.00 -2.00 -58.55
CA LYS A 43 48.66 -1.58 -58.09
C LYS A 43 47.53 -1.75 -59.12
N ASN A 44 47.88 -1.93 -60.39
CA ASN A 44 46.95 -2.14 -61.51
C ASN A 44 47.01 -3.58 -62.05
N ASP A 45 47.67 -4.51 -61.36
CA ASP A 45 47.71 -5.92 -61.75
C ASP A 45 46.28 -6.48 -61.78
N TYR A 46 45.93 -7.24 -62.82
CA TYR A 46 44.59 -7.81 -62.98
C TYR A 46 44.22 -8.76 -61.83
N ARG A 47 45.20 -9.31 -61.11
CA ARG A 47 44.98 -10.11 -59.90
C ARG A 47 44.54 -9.27 -58.70
N LEU A 48 44.70 -7.95 -58.77
CA LEU A 48 44.23 -6.95 -57.82
C LEU A 48 42.96 -6.22 -58.31
N THR A 49 42.22 -6.78 -59.28
CA THR A 49 40.99 -6.16 -59.83
C THR A 49 39.94 -5.79 -58.76
N TYR A 50 39.91 -6.48 -57.63
CA TYR A 50 39.03 -6.14 -56.50
C TYR A 50 39.57 -4.99 -55.62
N ILE A 51 40.78 -4.46 -55.86
CA ILE A 51 41.41 -3.34 -55.14
C ILE A 51 41.49 -2.08 -56.02
N THR A 52 41.44 -2.21 -57.34
CA THR A 52 41.44 -1.06 -58.26
C THR A 52 40.14 -0.27 -58.17
N GLY A 53 40.22 1.08 -58.26
CA GLY A 53 39.04 1.95 -58.15
C GLY A 53 38.52 2.19 -56.73
N THR A 54 39.24 1.74 -55.70
CA THR A 54 38.90 1.99 -54.29
C THR A 54 39.39 3.36 -53.80
N THR A 55 38.64 3.96 -52.88
CA THR A 55 39.08 5.11 -52.08
C THR A 55 39.05 4.68 -50.61
N PRO A 56 40.19 4.67 -49.87
CA PRO A 56 40.20 4.30 -48.46
C PRO A 56 39.14 5.05 -47.65
N GLY A 57 38.41 4.35 -46.80
CA GLY A 57 37.32 4.92 -46.00
C GLY A 57 35.97 5.03 -46.72
N THR A 58 35.84 4.59 -47.97
CA THR A 58 34.54 4.53 -48.70
C THR A 58 34.30 3.14 -49.27
N ALA A 59 33.22 2.49 -48.84
CA ALA A 59 32.75 1.25 -49.43
C ALA A 59 32.19 1.52 -50.84
N THR A 60 32.79 0.89 -51.84
CA THR A 60 32.34 0.90 -53.24
C THR A 60 31.85 -0.50 -53.60
N GLN A 61 30.78 -0.62 -54.38
CA GLN A 61 30.24 -1.94 -54.74
C GLN A 61 31.28 -2.79 -55.48
N VAL A 62 31.30 -4.10 -55.19
CA VAL A 62 32.09 -5.14 -55.89
C VAL A 62 33.62 -5.04 -55.72
N VAL A 63 34.12 -4.10 -54.92
CA VAL A 63 35.54 -3.97 -54.56
C VAL A 63 35.77 -4.23 -53.07
N ALA A 64 37.04 -4.35 -52.67
CA ALA A 64 37.45 -4.58 -51.29
C ALA A 64 37.05 -3.43 -50.36
N LEU A 65 36.70 -3.77 -49.11
CA LEU A 65 36.55 -2.80 -48.03
C LEU A 65 37.94 -2.45 -47.49
N ILE A 66 38.34 -1.19 -47.66
CA ILE A 66 39.63 -0.67 -47.18
C ILE A 66 39.35 0.40 -46.12
N PRO A 67 39.71 0.16 -44.84
CA PRO A 67 39.55 1.16 -43.79
C PRO A 67 40.31 2.45 -44.12
N GLY A 68 39.73 3.60 -43.74
CA GLY A 68 40.42 4.89 -43.80
C GLY A 68 41.52 5.00 -42.75
N THR A 69 42.20 6.15 -42.70
CA THR A 69 43.26 6.42 -41.72
C THR A 69 42.76 6.38 -40.27
N ASN A 70 41.45 6.51 -40.05
CA ASN A 70 40.81 6.42 -38.72
C ASN A 70 40.13 5.06 -38.48
N ASN A 71 40.42 4.06 -39.33
CA ASN A 71 39.74 2.75 -39.35
C ASN A 71 38.22 2.83 -39.61
N ASP A 72 37.75 3.92 -40.22
CA ASP A 72 36.38 4.17 -40.59
C ASP A 72 36.08 3.68 -42.02
N ILE A 73 34.81 3.34 -42.28
CA ILE A 73 34.29 3.03 -43.61
C ILE A 73 32.89 3.65 -43.76
N SER A 74 32.74 4.55 -44.73
CA SER A 74 31.48 5.17 -45.13
C SER A 74 30.85 4.43 -46.33
N GLY A 75 29.55 4.63 -46.59
CA GLY A 75 28.88 4.07 -47.78
C GLY A 75 28.43 2.60 -47.68
N ILE A 76 28.58 1.96 -46.52
CA ILE A 76 28.02 0.62 -46.29
C ILE A 76 26.49 0.75 -46.08
N GLY A 77 25.69 0.22 -47.01
CA GLY A 77 24.22 0.28 -46.91
C GLY A 77 23.64 -0.69 -45.86
N ALA A 78 24.24 -1.87 -45.72
CA ALA A 78 23.89 -2.85 -44.69
C ALA A 78 25.13 -3.69 -44.35
N LEU A 79 25.35 -3.94 -43.06
CA LEU A 79 26.39 -4.84 -42.57
C LEU A 79 25.74 -5.97 -41.78
N SER A 80 25.67 -7.16 -42.37
CA SER A 80 25.20 -8.37 -41.66
C SER A 80 26.39 -9.01 -40.95
N CYS A 81 26.31 -9.12 -39.62
CA CYS A 81 27.34 -9.74 -38.80
C CYS A 81 26.71 -10.43 -37.60
N THR A 82 27.37 -11.47 -37.08
CA THR A 82 26.91 -12.20 -35.88
C THR A 82 27.10 -11.37 -34.60
N SER A 83 28.11 -10.50 -34.58
CA SER A 83 28.39 -9.59 -33.48
C SER A 83 29.16 -8.38 -34.02
N LEU A 84 28.79 -7.19 -33.55
CA LEU A 84 29.52 -5.95 -33.75
C LEU A 84 29.99 -5.47 -32.37
N THR A 85 31.29 -5.57 -32.10
CA THR A 85 31.89 -5.17 -30.82
C THR A 85 32.51 -3.78 -30.96
N GLY A 86 31.97 -2.79 -30.23
CA GLY A 86 32.49 -1.43 -30.20
C GLY A 86 31.65 -0.55 -29.26
N SER A 87 32.30 0.39 -28.55
CA SER A 87 31.65 1.23 -27.51
C SER A 87 30.62 2.23 -28.03
N SER A 88 30.51 2.43 -29.34
CA SER A 88 29.65 3.47 -29.94
C SER A 88 29.15 3.06 -31.31
N VAL A 89 27.84 2.78 -31.42
CA VAL A 89 27.12 2.80 -32.69
C VAL A 89 26.77 4.26 -32.96
N SER A 90 27.69 5.00 -33.58
CA SER A 90 27.40 6.36 -34.03
C SER A 90 26.29 6.28 -35.09
N SER A 91 25.20 7.03 -34.88
CA SER A 91 23.88 6.87 -35.49
C SER A 91 23.11 5.60 -35.09
N ALA A 92 22.71 5.51 -33.81
CA ALA A 92 21.66 4.58 -33.40
C ALA A 92 20.39 4.77 -34.29
N PRO A 93 19.46 3.81 -34.38
CA PRO A 93 18.23 3.99 -35.13
C PRO A 93 17.48 5.26 -34.69
N THR A 94 16.69 5.89 -35.56
CA THR A 94 16.02 7.18 -35.29
C THR A 94 15.13 7.18 -34.04
N TYR A 95 14.63 6.01 -33.62
CA TYR A 95 13.87 5.85 -32.38
C TYR A 95 14.75 5.86 -31.13
N VAL A 96 16.07 5.66 -31.24
CA VAL A 96 17.05 5.73 -30.15
C VAL A 96 17.85 7.04 -30.19
N LEU A 97 18.01 7.67 -31.36
CA LEU A 97 18.64 8.99 -31.47
C LEU A 97 17.73 10.11 -30.94
N SER A 98 18.36 11.10 -30.30
CA SER A 98 17.72 12.32 -29.77
C SER A 98 16.75 12.12 -28.60
N ILE A 99 16.77 10.94 -27.96
CA ILE A 99 16.06 10.75 -26.70
C ILE A 99 16.82 11.43 -25.56
N THR A 100 16.12 12.14 -24.69
CA THR A 100 16.67 12.61 -23.42
C THR A 100 16.39 11.53 -22.37
N PRO A 101 17.42 10.91 -21.75
CA PRO A 101 17.19 9.93 -20.69
C PRO A 101 16.22 10.45 -19.63
N GLY A 102 15.25 9.63 -19.23
CA GLY A 102 14.21 10.00 -18.27
C GLY A 102 13.02 10.74 -18.86
N THR A 103 12.99 11.07 -20.15
CA THR A 103 11.83 11.69 -20.82
C THR A 103 11.25 10.74 -21.86
N ALA A 104 9.99 10.33 -21.69
CA ALA A 104 9.28 9.61 -22.74
C ALA A 104 8.97 10.57 -23.91
N ALA A 105 9.46 10.25 -25.10
CA ALA A 105 9.19 10.98 -26.34
C ALA A 105 8.36 10.14 -27.32
N ASN A 106 7.41 10.77 -28.01
CA ASN A 106 6.54 10.08 -28.96
C ASN A 106 7.35 9.40 -30.07
N ASN A 107 6.98 8.15 -30.40
CA ASN A 107 7.61 7.37 -31.47
C ASN A 107 9.10 7.11 -31.28
N LYS A 108 9.61 7.21 -30.04
CA LYS A 108 10.98 6.91 -29.65
C LYS A 108 11.02 5.78 -28.63
N ALA A 109 12.23 5.27 -28.38
CA ALA A 109 12.52 4.36 -27.31
C ALA A 109 12.30 5.03 -25.94
N LEU A 110 11.88 4.24 -24.96
CA LEU A 110 11.87 4.64 -23.55
C LEU A 110 13.22 4.28 -22.94
N VAL A 111 13.93 5.28 -22.41
CA VAL A 111 15.23 5.09 -21.76
C VAL A 111 15.21 5.77 -20.41
N LEU A 112 15.60 5.00 -19.39
CA LEU A 112 15.72 5.44 -18.01
C LEU A 112 16.81 6.52 -17.90
N ASP A 113 16.63 7.47 -16.98
CA ASP A 113 17.73 8.36 -16.58
C ASP A 113 18.75 7.67 -15.66
N GLY A 114 19.75 8.42 -15.19
CA GLY A 114 20.78 7.92 -14.26
C GLY A 114 20.24 7.47 -12.89
N SER A 115 18.98 7.78 -12.56
CA SER A 115 18.28 7.32 -11.35
C SER A 115 17.36 6.12 -11.59
N GLY A 116 17.21 5.67 -12.85
CA GLY A 116 16.26 4.63 -13.21
C GLY A 116 14.83 5.16 -13.44
N SER A 117 14.63 6.47 -13.59
CA SER A 117 13.30 7.08 -13.73
C SER A 117 12.94 7.36 -15.19
N ILE A 118 11.63 7.41 -15.48
CA ILE A 118 11.05 7.88 -16.75
C ILE A 118 9.84 8.76 -16.42
N GLY A 119 9.77 9.96 -16.99
CA GLY A 119 8.63 10.87 -16.92
C GLY A 119 7.87 11.00 -18.25
N THR A 120 6.89 11.92 -18.28
CA THR A 120 6.13 12.36 -19.46
C THR A 120 5.31 11.30 -20.21
N ILE A 121 5.12 10.11 -19.64
CA ILE A 121 4.19 9.10 -20.19
C ILE A 121 2.75 9.61 -20.00
N THR A 122 2.06 9.90 -21.11
CA THR A 122 0.65 10.36 -21.07
C THR A 122 -0.33 9.28 -20.64
N SER A 123 -0.09 8.02 -21.05
CA SER A 123 -0.93 6.86 -20.68
C SER A 123 -0.07 5.60 -20.66
N LEU A 124 -0.18 4.83 -19.58
CA LEU A 124 0.46 3.53 -19.43
C LEU A 124 -0.62 2.45 -19.27
N THR A 125 -0.73 1.57 -20.25
CA THR A 125 -1.54 0.36 -20.11
C THR A 125 -0.62 -0.78 -19.69
N ALA A 126 -0.84 -1.32 -18.49
CA ALA A 126 -0.10 -2.44 -17.95
C ALA A 126 -1.07 -3.45 -17.33
N THR A 127 -0.78 -4.74 -17.45
CA THR A 127 -1.55 -5.79 -16.74
C THR A 127 -1.39 -5.68 -15.23
N SER A 128 -0.18 -5.32 -14.78
CA SER A 128 0.17 -5.13 -13.38
C SER A 128 1.16 -3.98 -13.24
N MET A 129 1.03 -3.22 -12.15
CA MET A 129 2.04 -2.25 -11.70
C MET A 129 2.42 -2.61 -10.26
N THR A 130 3.71 -2.68 -9.97
CA THR A 130 4.24 -2.94 -8.62
C THR A 130 5.05 -1.73 -8.15
N GLY A 131 5.13 -1.51 -6.84
CA GLY A 131 5.84 -0.38 -6.23
C GLY A 131 4.90 0.64 -5.58
N THR A 132 5.39 1.86 -5.40
CA THR A 132 4.69 2.96 -4.72
C THR A 132 4.14 3.98 -5.71
N LEU A 133 2.89 4.40 -5.53
CA LEU A 133 2.33 5.57 -6.22
C LEU A 133 2.49 6.80 -5.31
N GLN A 134 3.47 7.67 -5.58
CA GLN A 134 3.86 8.80 -4.71
C GLN A 134 3.16 10.13 -5.04
N THR A 135 2.11 10.12 -5.85
CA THR A 135 1.39 11.36 -6.21
C THR A 135 0.68 11.98 -4.99
N GLY A 136 0.31 13.26 -5.07
CA GLY A 136 -0.65 13.87 -4.14
C GLY A 136 -2.05 13.26 -4.23
N ALA A 137 -3.13 14.06 -4.19
CA ALA A 137 -4.49 13.53 -4.30
C ALA A 137 -4.71 12.72 -5.59
N GLN A 138 -5.18 11.47 -5.44
CA GLN A 138 -5.46 10.54 -6.54
C GLN A 138 -6.95 10.55 -6.93
N THR A 139 -7.48 11.69 -7.36
CA THR A 139 -8.93 11.88 -7.56
C THR A 139 -9.56 10.97 -8.63
N ASN A 140 -8.75 10.40 -9.52
CA ASN A 140 -9.21 9.60 -10.66
C ASN A 140 -9.15 8.09 -10.42
N ILE A 141 -8.73 7.62 -9.23
CA ILE A 141 -8.86 6.20 -8.86
C ILE A 141 -10.32 5.96 -8.47
N THR A 142 -11.09 5.36 -9.38
CA THR A 142 -12.54 5.11 -9.19
C THR A 142 -12.86 3.67 -8.78
N SER A 143 -11.89 2.76 -8.82
CA SER A 143 -12.03 1.38 -8.38
C SER A 143 -10.67 0.82 -7.93
N VAL A 144 -10.69 0.07 -6.85
CA VAL A 144 -9.56 -0.70 -6.32
C VAL A 144 -10.08 -2.06 -5.87
N GLY A 145 -9.20 -3.06 -5.84
CA GLY A 145 -9.47 -4.34 -5.20
C GLY A 145 -9.44 -4.24 -3.66
N THR A 146 -8.97 -5.29 -3.01
CA THR A 146 -8.78 -5.30 -1.55
C THR A 146 -7.52 -4.54 -1.14
N LEU A 147 -7.66 -3.61 -0.18
CA LEU A 147 -6.53 -2.93 0.46
C LEU A 147 -6.31 -3.50 1.87
N SER A 148 -5.21 -4.24 2.06
CA SER A 148 -4.78 -4.71 3.38
C SER A 148 -3.81 -3.69 3.99
N ASN A 149 -4.05 -3.27 5.24
CA ASN A 149 -3.24 -2.27 5.97
C ASN A 149 -3.37 -0.82 5.46
N LEU A 150 -4.55 -0.43 4.98
CA LEU A 150 -4.84 0.97 4.63
C LEU A 150 -4.82 1.86 5.88
N THR A 151 -3.88 2.80 5.93
CA THR A 151 -3.95 3.93 6.87
C THR A 151 -4.60 5.12 6.19
N LEU A 152 -5.69 5.62 6.78
CA LEU A 152 -6.40 6.78 6.27
C LEU A 152 -6.23 7.97 7.20
N SER A 153 -5.55 9.01 6.72
CA SER A 153 -5.43 10.29 7.42
C SER A 153 -6.60 11.19 7.06
N THR A 154 -7.47 11.48 8.03
CA THR A 154 -8.70 12.27 7.84
C THR A 154 -8.56 13.73 8.30
N VAL A 155 -7.34 14.19 8.53
CA VAL A 155 -7.06 15.52 9.09
C VAL A 155 -7.71 16.59 8.19
N ASN A 156 -8.54 17.45 8.79
CA ASN A 156 -9.25 18.60 8.21
C ASN A 156 -10.46 18.34 7.27
N THR A 157 -10.61 17.19 6.63
CA THR A 157 -11.74 16.95 5.69
C THR A 157 -12.72 15.87 6.14
N GLY A 158 -12.36 15.10 7.17
CA GLY A 158 -13.16 13.96 7.61
C GLY A 158 -13.29 12.88 6.53
N LEU A 159 -13.89 11.76 6.90
CA LEU A 159 -14.13 10.66 5.98
C LEU A 159 -15.55 10.77 5.41
N GLN A 160 -15.68 11.19 4.14
CA GLN A 160 -16.95 11.21 3.43
C GLN A 160 -17.23 9.85 2.80
N THR A 161 -17.67 8.91 3.62
CA THR A 161 -18.02 7.55 3.18
C THR A 161 -19.43 7.20 3.61
N PRO A 162 -20.43 7.36 2.75
CA PRO A 162 -21.78 6.90 3.07
C PRO A 162 -21.85 5.38 3.36
N ASN A 163 -20.85 4.60 2.92
CA ASN A 163 -20.87 3.14 2.95
C ASN A 163 -19.63 2.49 3.57
N ILE A 164 -19.00 3.09 4.60
CA ILE A 164 -17.99 2.30 5.35
C ILE A 164 -18.70 1.09 5.95
N LYS A 165 -18.14 -0.08 5.67
CA LYS A 165 -18.53 -1.31 6.33
C LYS A 165 -17.39 -1.83 7.18
N PHE A 166 -17.71 -2.35 8.35
CA PHE A 166 -16.76 -3.05 9.20
C PHE A 166 -16.97 -4.55 9.06
N TRP A 167 -15.87 -5.31 9.03
CA TRP A 167 -15.95 -6.76 9.05
C TRP A 167 -16.51 -7.22 10.40
N ASN A 168 -17.61 -7.96 10.34
CA ASN A 168 -18.21 -8.64 11.47
C ASN A 168 -17.76 -10.11 11.42
N SER A 169 -16.81 -10.45 12.28
CA SER A 169 -16.26 -11.81 12.38
C SER A 169 -17.30 -12.84 12.84
N VAL A 170 -18.37 -12.44 13.52
CA VAL A 170 -19.44 -13.35 13.97
C VAL A 170 -20.32 -13.77 12.79
N SER A 171 -20.66 -12.82 11.91
CA SER A 171 -21.52 -13.07 10.75
C SER A 171 -20.74 -13.30 9.44
N SER A 172 -19.40 -13.26 9.49
CA SER A 172 -18.50 -13.33 8.32
C SER A 172 -18.94 -12.39 7.18
N SER A 173 -19.38 -11.19 7.55
CA SER A 173 -20.02 -10.23 6.65
C SER A 173 -19.54 -8.81 6.94
N TYR A 174 -19.75 -7.91 6.00
CA TYR A 174 -19.44 -6.49 6.16
C TYR A 174 -20.70 -5.71 6.53
N ASP A 175 -20.76 -5.20 7.76
CA ASP A 175 -21.90 -4.44 8.28
C ASP A 175 -21.70 -2.94 8.05
N ASN A 176 -22.76 -2.25 7.63
CA ASN A 176 -22.70 -0.79 7.44
C ASN A 176 -22.44 -0.08 8.78
N PHE A 177 -21.49 0.85 8.79
CA PHE A 177 -21.33 1.77 9.90
C PHE A 177 -22.51 2.73 9.94
N VAL A 178 -23.40 2.58 10.93
CA VAL A 178 -24.55 3.48 11.13
C VAL A 178 -24.08 4.77 11.79
N ARG A 179 -23.34 5.59 11.04
CA ARG A 179 -22.74 6.85 11.52
C ARG A 179 -23.76 7.79 12.16
N SER A 180 -25.02 7.75 11.73
CA SER A 180 -26.09 8.60 12.26
C SER A 180 -26.20 8.49 13.79
N TYR A 181 -25.98 7.31 14.38
CA TYR A 181 -26.10 7.15 15.83
C TYR A 181 -24.95 7.78 16.63
N TYR A 182 -23.81 8.08 16.02
CA TYR A 182 -22.60 8.50 16.73
C TYR A 182 -22.19 9.95 16.47
N VAL A 183 -22.75 10.59 15.44
CA VAL A 183 -22.45 12.00 15.15
C VAL A 183 -23.31 12.93 16.01
N GLY A 184 -22.65 13.91 16.63
CA GLY A 184 -23.31 14.94 17.45
C GLY A 184 -23.77 14.42 18.82
N VAL A 185 -23.19 13.31 19.29
CA VAL A 185 -23.42 12.83 20.66
C VAL A 185 -22.57 13.63 21.63
N VAL A 186 -23.16 13.99 22.77
CA VAL A 186 -22.46 14.61 23.91
C VAL A 186 -22.16 13.51 24.91
N GLU A 187 -20.89 13.37 25.31
CA GLU A 187 -20.48 12.42 26.35
C GLU A 187 -21.25 12.69 27.65
N GLY A 188 -21.76 11.62 28.27
CA GLY A 188 -22.57 11.71 29.49
C GLY A 188 -24.02 12.17 29.25
N GLY A 189 -24.42 12.44 28.00
CA GLY A 189 -25.78 12.87 27.66
C GLY A 189 -26.55 11.82 26.86
N ALA A 190 -27.80 11.56 27.24
CA ALA A 190 -28.74 10.84 26.39
C ALA A 190 -29.34 11.77 25.32
N VAL A 191 -29.02 11.53 24.04
CA VAL A 191 -29.59 12.25 22.89
C VAL A 191 -30.57 11.36 22.13
N ALA A 192 -31.71 11.93 21.70
CA ALA A 192 -32.74 11.17 21.00
C ALA A 192 -32.22 10.56 19.69
N GLN A 193 -32.53 9.27 19.46
CA GLN A 193 -32.14 8.52 18.25
C GLN A 193 -30.62 8.40 18.03
N LYS A 194 -29.83 8.53 19.09
CA LYS A 194 -28.37 8.38 19.06
C LYS A 194 -27.92 7.28 20.02
N ALA A 195 -26.64 6.92 19.92
CA ALA A 195 -25.98 6.08 20.90
C ALA A 195 -25.96 6.78 22.28
N LEU A 196 -26.01 5.96 23.33
CA LEU A 196 -25.80 6.40 24.70
C LEU A 196 -24.31 6.24 25.03
N ILE A 197 -23.62 7.34 25.30
CA ILE A 197 -22.18 7.34 25.56
C ILE A 197 -21.96 7.90 26.97
N ALA A 198 -21.25 7.13 27.79
CA ALA A 198 -20.89 7.57 29.11
C ALA A 198 -19.76 8.62 29.05
N ASP A 199 -19.72 9.52 30.02
CA ASP A 199 -18.61 10.48 30.12
C ASP A 199 -17.33 9.84 30.68
N ALA A 200 -16.31 10.66 30.90
CA ALA A 200 -15.02 10.23 31.47
C ALA A 200 -15.13 9.53 32.83
N ASN A 201 -16.20 9.81 33.60
CA ASN A 201 -16.47 9.17 34.89
C ASN A 201 -17.35 7.92 34.75
N LYS A 202 -17.75 7.57 33.52
CA LYS A 202 -18.72 6.53 33.18
C LYS A 202 -20.15 6.90 33.59
N ASP A 203 -20.46 8.18 33.71
CA ASP A 203 -21.79 8.67 34.02
C ASP A 203 -22.62 8.86 32.76
N VAL A 204 -23.95 8.72 32.91
CA VAL A 204 -24.93 9.01 31.86
C VAL A 204 -26.12 9.74 32.47
N GLY A 205 -26.39 10.95 32.00
CA GLY A 205 -27.51 11.79 32.40
C GLY A 205 -28.58 11.97 31.31
N SER A 206 -29.65 12.66 31.67
CA SER A 206 -30.77 13.04 30.79
C SER A 206 -31.56 11.90 30.15
N ILE A 207 -31.43 10.66 30.62
CA ILE A 207 -32.35 9.57 30.25
C ILE A 207 -33.73 9.91 30.82
N ARG A 208 -34.68 10.23 29.94
CA ARG A 208 -36.04 10.61 30.35
C ARG A 208 -36.76 9.46 31.06
N ASN A 209 -36.76 8.29 30.43
CA ASN A 209 -37.42 7.09 30.91
C ASN A 209 -36.46 5.92 30.73
N LEU A 210 -36.18 5.18 31.81
CA LEU A 210 -35.45 3.92 31.74
C LEU A 210 -36.40 2.78 32.07
N THR A 211 -36.65 1.90 31.10
CA THR A 211 -37.47 0.71 31.28
C THR A 211 -36.61 -0.52 31.06
N CYS A 212 -36.52 -1.38 32.07
CA CYS A 212 -35.87 -2.69 31.97
C CYS A 212 -36.92 -3.79 32.10
N THR A 213 -36.90 -4.77 31.21
CA THR A 213 -37.74 -5.98 31.34
C THR A 213 -37.13 -7.01 32.29
N GLY A 214 -35.80 -6.95 32.47
CA GLY A 214 -35.07 -7.66 33.51
C GLY A 214 -34.93 -6.86 34.80
N ALA A 215 -34.09 -7.34 35.72
CA ALA A 215 -33.79 -6.65 36.96
C ALA A 215 -32.96 -5.37 36.72
N PHE A 216 -33.33 -4.28 37.39
CA PHE A 216 -32.44 -3.13 37.58
C PHE A 216 -31.59 -3.39 38.83
N THR A 217 -30.29 -3.61 38.65
CA THR A 217 -29.34 -3.90 39.73
C THR A 217 -28.38 -2.73 39.92
N ALA A 218 -28.53 -1.99 41.01
CA ALA A 218 -27.53 -1.02 41.48
C ALA A 218 -26.65 -1.71 42.53
N SER A 219 -25.42 -2.11 42.15
CA SER A 219 -24.61 -3.11 42.88
C SER A 219 -24.01 -2.67 44.21
N THR A 220 -23.80 -1.37 44.43
CA THR A 220 -23.15 -0.85 45.65
C THR A 220 -24.07 0.03 46.47
N SER A 221 -24.89 0.86 45.82
CA SER A 221 -26.03 1.64 46.32
C SER A 221 -26.37 2.71 45.27
N VAL A 222 -27.60 3.22 45.25
CA VAL A 222 -27.90 4.50 44.56
C VAL A 222 -27.39 5.61 45.49
N SER A 223 -26.12 5.94 45.34
CA SER A 223 -25.43 6.95 46.15
C SER A 223 -25.87 8.34 45.70
N THR A 224 -26.68 9.00 46.54
CA THR A 224 -26.99 10.45 46.55
C THR A 224 -27.22 11.14 45.19
N PRO A 225 -28.46 11.54 44.88
CA PRO A 225 -29.65 11.35 45.70
C PRO A 225 -30.02 9.86 45.64
N SER A 226 -30.50 9.32 46.76
CA SER A 226 -31.30 8.09 46.78
C SER A 226 -32.30 8.08 45.62
N ILE A 227 -32.84 6.91 45.27
CA ILE A 227 -33.99 6.82 44.37
C ILE A 227 -35.08 7.79 44.88
N THR A 228 -35.23 8.93 44.19
CA THR A 228 -36.22 9.95 44.51
C THR A 228 -37.37 9.70 43.57
N THR A 229 -38.42 9.05 44.07
CA THR A 229 -39.58 8.63 43.30
C THR A 229 -40.84 8.96 44.06
N ASP A 230 -41.81 9.57 43.41
CA ASP A 230 -43.12 9.86 44.01
C ASP A 230 -43.87 8.58 44.41
N THR A 231 -43.67 7.50 43.64
CA THR A 231 -44.34 6.22 43.87
C THR A 231 -43.38 5.05 43.64
N ILE A 232 -43.30 4.14 44.61
CA ILE A 232 -42.65 2.82 44.47
C ILE A 232 -43.77 1.76 44.48
N THR A 233 -44.20 1.33 43.29
CA THR A 233 -45.22 0.28 43.17
C THR A 233 -44.56 -1.00 42.67
N LYS A 234 -44.71 -2.09 43.42
CA LYS A 234 -44.39 -3.44 42.96
C LYS A 234 -45.67 -4.28 43.04
N SER A 235 -45.95 -5.07 42.01
CA SER A 235 -46.95 -6.13 42.12
C SER A 235 -46.40 -7.20 43.07
N GLY A 236 -46.97 -7.30 44.27
CA GLY A 236 -46.52 -8.21 45.34
C GLY A 236 -45.64 -7.53 46.41
N THR A 237 -44.79 -8.31 47.06
CA THR A 237 -44.03 -7.84 48.24
C THR A 237 -42.81 -7.01 47.85
N LEU A 238 -42.76 -5.79 48.36
CA LEU A 238 -41.53 -5.01 48.48
C LEU A 238 -40.72 -5.55 49.67
N SER A 239 -39.73 -6.39 49.39
CA SER A 239 -38.80 -6.87 50.41
C SER A 239 -37.66 -5.87 50.54
N THR A 240 -37.53 -5.25 51.70
CA THR A 240 -36.38 -4.42 52.06
C THR A 240 -35.67 -5.11 53.23
N THR A 241 -34.34 -5.18 53.20
CA THR A 241 -33.54 -5.74 54.30
C THR A 241 -32.63 -4.67 54.94
N PRO A 242 -33.11 -3.44 55.22
CA PRO A 242 -32.29 -2.49 55.92
C PRO A 242 -32.21 -2.85 57.40
N THR A 243 -31.09 -2.51 58.06
CA THR A 243 -31.01 -2.53 59.53
C THR A 243 -31.95 -1.49 60.16
N THR A 244 -32.40 -0.50 59.39
CA THR A 244 -33.41 0.49 59.78
C THR A 244 -34.23 0.91 58.57
N LEU A 245 -35.55 0.74 58.64
CA LEU A 245 -36.48 1.22 57.62
C LEU A 245 -37.01 2.59 58.03
N ASN A 246 -36.42 3.67 57.49
CA ASN A 246 -36.86 5.04 57.76
C ASN A 246 -37.94 5.47 56.75
N ILE A 247 -39.22 5.31 57.13
CA ILE A 247 -40.35 5.83 56.36
C ILE A 247 -40.95 6.99 57.16
N ASN A 248 -40.96 8.19 56.59
CA ASN A 248 -41.58 9.38 57.20
C ASN A 248 -42.71 9.91 56.28
N PRO A 249 -43.78 9.13 56.07
CA PRO A 249 -44.86 9.57 55.21
C PRO A 249 -45.78 10.52 55.99
N THR A 250 -46.47 11.42 55.29
CA THR A 250 -47.57 12.18 55.90
C THR A 250 -48.71 11.27 56.35
N THR A 251 -48.86 10.11 55.70
CA THR A 251 -49.85 9.07 56.03
C THR A 251 -49.25 7.69 55.79
N LEU A 252 -49.27 6.82 56.80
CA LEU A 252 -48.97 5.40 56.64
C LEU A 252 -50.28 4.62 56.57
N GLN A 253 -50.45 3.77 55.55
CA GLN A 253 -51.61 2.89 55.41
C GLN A 253 -51.19 1.42 55.40
N ILE A 254 -51.97 0.58 56.08
CA ILE A 254 -51.81 -0.88 56.05
C ILE A 254 -53.09 -1.47 55.45
N GLN A 255 -52.96 -2.16 54.32
CA GLN A 255 -54.08 -2.74 53.58
C GLN A 255 -55.20 -1.73 53.26
N GLY A 256 -54.83 -0.47 53.01
CA GLY A 256 -55.77 0.62 52.71
C GLY A 256 -56.31 1.37 53.93
N THR A 257 -55.99 0.94 55.15
CA THR A 257 -56.40 1.62 56.38
C THR A 257 -55.29 2.54 56.88
N THR A 258 -55.59 3.83 57.04
CA THR A 258 -54.66 4.81 57.64
C THR A 258 -54.41 4.51 59.11
N LEU A 259 -53.13 4.48 59.50
CA LEU A 259 -52.73 4.39 60.89
C LEU A 259 -52.92 5.75 61.57
N THR A 260 -53.70 5.80 62.64
CA THR A 260 -54.02 7.03 63.38
C THR A 260 -53.22 7.20 64.67
N THR A 261 -52.54 6.15 65.13
CA THR A 261 -51.71 6.17 66.34
C THR A 261 -50.43 6.98 66.11
N THR A 262 -50.01 7.73 67.11
CA THR A 262 -48.70 8.35 67.17
C THR A 262 -47.59 7.30 67.25
N ALA A 263 -46.36 7.70 66.93
CA ALA A 263 -45.20 6.83 67.11
C ALA A 263 -45.05 6.38 68.57
N THR A 264 -45.36 7.25 69.52
CA THR A 264 -45.33 6.92 70.96
C THR A 264 -46.35 5.83 71.30
N GLU A 265 -47.61 6.00 70.90
CA GLU A 265 -48.65 4.99 71.17
C GLU A 265 -48.33 3.64 70.52
N LEU A 266 -47.75 3.65 69.31
CA LEU A 266 -47.31 2.43 68.65
C LEU A 266 -46.11 1.78 69.37
N ASN A 267 -45.18 2.59 69.88
CA ASN A 267 -44.04 2.12 70.66
C ASN A 267 -44.47 1.57 72.03
N ASP A 268 -45.51 2.10 72.65
CA ASP A 268 -46.05 1.59 73.91
C ASP A 268 -46.68 0.19 73.75
N LEU A 269 -47.09 -0.19 72.53
CA LEU A 269 -47.52 -1.55 72.22
C LEU A 269 -46.35 -2.55 72.16
N ASN A 270 -45.12 -2.06 72.02
CA ASN A 270 -43.94 -2.93 72.00
C ASN A 270 -43.72 -3.57 73.38
N GLY A 271 -43.87 -4.89 73.46
CA GLY A 271 -43.75 -5.63 74.72
C GLY A 271 -45.03 -5.65 75.57
N CYS A 272 -46.16 -5.15 75.05
CA CYS A 272 -47.46 -5.37 75.68
C CYS A 272 -47.81 -6.87 75.66
N ILE A 273 -48.00 -7.48 76.84
CA ILE A 273 -48.39 -8.89 77.01
C ILE A 273 -49.81 -8.91 77.57
N SER A 274 -50.78 -8.49 76.78
CA SER A 274 -52.19 -8.63 77.15
C SER A 274 -52.81 -9.77 76.35
N THR A 275 -53.37 -10.76 77.03
CA THR A 275 -54.13 -11.85 76.40
C THR A 275 -55.46 -11.32 75.89
N ALA A 276 -56.04 -11.96 74.87
CA ALA A 276 -57.36 -11.57 74.35
C ALA A 276 -58.45 -11.53 75.44
N THR A 277 -58.30 -12.36 76.48
CA THR A 277 -59.18 -12.38 77.67
C THR A 277 -59.02 -11.13 78.54
N GLU A 278 -57.79 -10.68 78.80
CA GLU A 278 -57.50 -9.48 79.61
C GLU A 278 -57.98 -8.20 78.92
N LEU A 279 -57.82 -8.09 77.60
CA LEU A 279 -58.35 -6.96 76.83
C LEU A 279 -59.88 -6.94 76.82
N ASN A 280 -60.52 -8.11 76.75
CA ASN A 280 -61.98 -8.22 76.74
C ASN A 280 -62.63 -7.91 78.10
N TYR A 281 -61.95 -8.16 79.22
CA TYR A 281 -62.47 -7.79 80.56
C TYR A 281 -62.61 -6.26 80.73
N ASN A 282 -61.67 -5.48 80.20
CA ASN A 282 -61.74 -4.01 80.23
C ASN A 282 -62.76 -3.40 79.26
N HIS A 283 -63.23 -4.16 78.26
CA HIS A 283 -64.28 -3.68 77.34
C HIS A 283 -65.66 -3.65 78.03
N LEU A 284 -65.89 -4.48 79.04
CA LEU A 284 -67.22 -4.70 79.66
C LEU A 284 -67.31 -4.24 81.13
N ALA A 285 -66.19 -3.96 81.80
CA ALA A 285 -66.18 -3.42 83.14
C ALA A 285 -65.37 -2.11 83.17
N THR A 286 -66.02 -1.00 83.52
CA THR A 286 -65.32 0.20 83.98
C THR A 286 -64.39 -0.22 85.11
N LEU A 287 -63.08 -0.05 84.95
CA LEU A 287 -62.11 -0.30 86.02
C LEU A 287 -62.51 0.53 87.25
N GLY A 288 -63.14 -0.12 88.23
CA GLY A 288 -63.32 0.47 89.54
C GLY A 288 -61.94 0.70 90.14
N THR A 289 -61.70 1.92 90.62
CA THR A 289 -60.53 2.21 91.44
C THR A 289 -60.52 1.26 92.64
N PHE A 290 -59.54 0.35 92.68
CA PHE A 290 -59.27 -0.41 93.88
C PHE A 290 -58.62 0.55 94.89
N GLN A 291 -59.44 1.19 95.73
CA GLN A 291 -58.96 1.73 97.00
C GLN A 291 -58.90 0.58 98.02
N ILE A 292 -57.78 0.56 98.74
CA ILE A 292 -57.29 -0.45 99.70
C ILE A 292 -58.40 -1.09 100.53
#